data_AF-A0A4R7P501-F1
#
_entry.id   AF-A0A4R7P501-F1
#
_cell.length_a   1.000
_cell.length_b   1.000
_cell.length_c   1.000
_cell.angle_alpha   90.00
_cell.angle_beta   90.00
_cell.angle_gamma   90.00
#
_symmetry.space_group_name_H-M   'P 1'
#
loop_
_entity.id
_entity.type
_entity.pdbx_description
1 polymer ?
#
loop_
_entity_poly.entity_id
_entity_poly.type
_entity_poly.pdbx_seq_one_letter_code
_entity_poly.pdbx_strand_id
1 'polypeptide(L)'
;MSGGFVPYHLRQNKSVERAVFIDLLSRVGRSTAVPIHKFTYVGFAGPFSEDFKLIHQHLGLAKMISVEAEDVVHRRQKWNAPIRCISYKKCSARDYIDAFDGSSPTIAWLDYAEASKVGDQIAEAEFLLQKMAPYDVLKLTVNANHLSLGEANNLQRRLDRAKHRFGAFLPTPPVIDPDDIDRKGYPRFVLKAIETACKRAMAGKKGHVFQPLAAFVYSDSMHQMLTATGIVLPVDKTSAFLKETGLNKWPLATTDWGNGVTDPIEIGIPEMSVRERLFIDQLMPKTKSRSVLRRMGFGLAEGTEDRSIEALESYRRFYRHYPYFSKVIV
;
A
#
# COMPACT_ATOMS: atom_id res chain seq x y z
N MET A 1 16.88 2.81 6.45
CA MET A 1 17.44 3.59 5.33
C MET A 1 16.34 4.44 4.74
N SER A 2 16.50 5.77 4.73
CA SER A 2 15.53 6.68 4.10
C SER A 2 15.51 6.44 2.59
N GLY A 3 14.33 6.59 1.95
CA GLY A 3 14.13 6.35 0.52
C GLY A 3 14.89 7.29 -0.43
N GLY A 4 15.75 8.18 0.09
CA GLY A 4 16.41 9.25 -0.66
C GLY A 4 17.37 8.80 -1.78
N PHE A 5 17.83 7.54 -1.76
CA PHE A 5 18.80 7.02 -2.74
C PHE A 5 18.34 5.74 -3.45
N VAL A 6 17.07 5.38 -3.31
CA VAL A 6 16.55 4.14 -3.90
C VAL A 6 16.25 4.35 -5.40
N PRO A 7 16.74 3.49 -6.31
CA PRO A 7 16.43 3.57 -7.74
C PRO A 7 14.97 3.17 -7.99
N TYR A 8 14.09 4.17 -8.11
CA TYR A 8 12.64 3.98 -8.25
C TYR A 8 12.22 3.14 -9.47
N HIS A 9 13.01 3.17 -10.54
CA HIS A 9 12.78 2.43 -11.78
C HIS A 9 13.05 0.92 -11.68
N LEU A 10 13.76 0.48 -10.64
CA LEU A 10 14.03 -0.95 -10.40
C LEU A 10 12.99 -1.61 -9.49
N ARG A 11 11.99 -0.83 -9.01
CA ARG A 11 10.97 -1.28 -8.06
C ARG A 11 9.69 -1.66 -8.76
N GLN A 12 9.72 -2.79 -9.44
CA GLN A 12 8.63 -3.30 -10.26
C GLN A 12 7.35 -3.55 -9.43
N ASN A 13 7.47 -4.18 -8.25
CA ASN A 13 6.32 -4.48 -7.41
C ASN A 13 5.71 -3.20 -6.80
N LYS A 14 6.54 -2.25 -6.31
CA LYS A 14 6.02 -0.95 -5.86
C LYS A 14 5.36 -0.15 -7.00
N SER A 15 5.84 -0.30 -8.23
CA SER A 15 5.23 0.38 -9.38
C SER A 15 3.84 -0.17 -9.71
N VAL A 16 3.67 -1.50 -9.63
CA VAL A 16 2.35 -2.13 -9.70
C VAL A 16 1.45 -1.67 -8.57
N GLU A 17 1.95 -1.64 -7.33
CA GLU A 17 1.19 -1.21 -6.16
C GLU A 17 0.64 0.22 -6.32
N ARG A 18 1.45 1.15 -6.83
CA ARG A 18 1.00 2.52 -7.18
C ARG A 18 -0.10 2.53 -8.22
N ALA A 19 0.07 1.76 -9.30
CA ALA A 19 -0.92 1.70 -10.37
C ALA A 19 -2.25 1.10 -9.87
N VAL A 20 -2.19 0.09 -9.00
CA VAL A 20 -3.37 -0.48 -8.34
C VAL A 20 -4.03 0.52 -7.40
N PHE A 21 -3.25 1.30 -6.65
CA PHE A 21 -3.78 2.38 -5.81
C PHE A 21 -4.51 3.46 -6.64
N ILE A 22 -4.01 3.79 -7.83
CA ILE A 22 -4.69 4.72 -8.74
C ILE A 22 -5.99 4.14 -9.30
N ASP A 23 -6.03 2.85 -9.66
CA ASP A 23 -7.28 2.16 -10.05
C ASP A 23 -8.28 2.14 -8.88
N LEU A 24 -7.81 1.89 -7.65
CA LEU A 24 -8.63 1.99 -6.44
C LEU A 24 -9.23 3.39 -6.26
N LEU A 25 -8.42 4.44 -6.32
CA LEU A 25 -8.89 5.82 -6.18
C LEU A 25 -9.85 6.21 -7.31
N SER A 26 -9.58 5.78 -8.55
CA SER A 26 -10.47 5.99 -9.69
C SER A 26 -11.84 5.34 -9.48
N ARG A 27 -11.90 4.19 -8.77
CA ARG A 27 -13.16 3.52 -8.38
C ARG A 27 -13.87 4.25 -7.25
N VAL A 28 -13.12 4.67 -6.23
CA VAL A 28 -13.63 5.50 -5.12
C VAL A 28 -14.30 6.77 -5.68
N GLY A 29 -13.67 7.43 -6.64
CA GLY A 29 -14.21 8.62 -7.31
C GLY A 29 -15.44 8.40 -8.19
N ARG A 30 -15.93 7.16 -8.36
CA ARG A 30 -17.22 6.90 -9.01
C ARG A 30 -18.41 7.21 -8.10
N SER A 31 -18.19 7.28 -6.79
CA SER A 31 -19.26 7.65 -5.87
C SER A 31 -19.60 9.14 -5.99
N THR A 32 -20.88 9.48 -6.07
CA THR A 32 -21.31 10.89 -6.10
C THR A 32 -20.95 11.65 -4.82
N ALA A 33 -20.73 10.93 -3.72
CA ALA A 33 -20.28 11.52 -2.45
C ALA A 33 -18.78 11.87 -2.44
N VAL A 34 -18.00 11.39 -3.41
CA VAL A 34 -16.55 11.52 -3.45
C VAL A 34 -16.10 12.22 -4.74
N PRO A 35 -16.17 13.56 -4.80
CA PRO A 35 -15.63 14.32 -5.92
C PRO A 35 -14.09 14.31 -5.87
N ILE A 36 -13.47 13.20 -6.25
CA ILE A 36 -12.07 12.90 -5.96
C ILE A 36 -11.09 13.97 -6.45
N HIS A 37 -11.37 14.63 -7.58
CA HIS A 37 -10.56 15.71 -8.13
C HIS A 37 -10.43 16.93 -7.19
N LYS A 38 -11.33 17.08 -6.21
CA LYS A 38 -11.31 18.15 -5.19
C LYS A 38 -10.49 17.80 -3.95
N PHE A 39 -10.00 16.57 -3.83
CA PHE A 39 -9.26 16.14 -2.65
C PHE A 39 -7.86 16.75 -2.61
N THR A 40 -7.36 16.95 -1.39
CA THR A 40 -5.96 17.22 -1.11
C THR A 40 -5.22 15.90 -0.97
N TYR A 41 -4.18 15.68 -1.77
CA TYR A 41 -3.30 14.53 -1.58
C TYR A 41 -2.15 14.88 -0.64
N VAL A 42 -1.95 14.07 0.39
CA VAL A 42 -0.88 14.23 1.39
C VAL A 42 -0.03 12.98 1.37
N GLY A 43 1.29 13.11 1.29
CA GLY A 43 2.17 11.95 1.41
C GLY A 43 3.65 12.29 1.48
N PHE A 44 4.50 11.29 1.27
CA PHE A 44 5.96 11.44 1.31
C PHE A 44 6.52 11.32 -0.11
N ALA A 45 6.85 12.44 -0.76
CA ALA A 45 7.19 12.45 -2.18
C ALA A 45 8.50 11.74 -2.54
N GLY A 46 9.40 11.56 -1.57
CA GLY A 46 10.79 11.22 -1.86
C GLY A 46 11.46 12.27 -2.77
N PRO A 47 12.69 12.05 -3.25
CA PRO A 47 13.45 13.06 -3.98
C PRO A 47 12.90 13.43 -5.37
N PHE A 48 12.04 12.57 -5.94
CA PHE A 48 11.56 12.70 -7.34
C PHE A 48 10.04 12.83 -7.48
N SER A 49 9.28 12.76 -6.38
CA SER A 49 7.83 12.96 -6.37
C SER A 49 7.04 12.05 -7.31
N GLU A 50 7.47 10.80 -7.55
CA GLU A 50 6.82 9.95 -8.56
C GLU A 50 5.36 9.64 -8.25
N ASP A 51 5.06 9.33 -6.99
CA ASP A 51 3.71 8.99 -6.56
C ASP A 51 2.77 10.19 -6.79
N PHE A 52 3.27 11.40 -6.56
CA PHE A 52 2.55 12.66 -6.80
C PHE A 52 2.31 12.91 -8.29
N LYS A 53 3.31 12.65 -9.16
CA LYS A 53 3.14 12.78 -10.62
C LYS A 53 2.05 11.85 -11.13
N LEU A 54 2.10 10.58 -10.73
CA LEU A 54 1.15 9.57 -11.17
C LEU A 54 -0.27 9.89 -10.68
N ILE A 55 -0.42 10.27 -9.41
CA ILE A 55 -1.72 10.65 -8.82
C ILE A 55 -2.29 11.89 -9.53
N HIS A 56 -1.48 12.93 -9.72
CA HIS A 56 -1.92 14.14 -10.42
C HIS A 56 -2.35 13.82 -11.86
N GLN A 57 -1.54 13.07 -12.60
CA GLN A 57 -1.80 12.72 -13.99
C GLN A 57 -3.11 11.96 -14.17
N HIS A 58 -3.46 11.05 -13.26
CA HIS A 58 -4.63 10.19 -13.40
C HIS A 58 -5.90 10.75 -12.76
N LEU A 59 -5.78 11.53 -11.68
CA LEU A 59 -6.93 12.02 -10.91
C LEU A 59 -7.16 13.54 -11.01
N GLY A 60 -6.20 14.29 -11.58
CA GLY A 60 -6.32 15.73 -11.78
C GLY A 60 -6.27 16.54 -10.49
N LEU A 61 -5.67 16.03 -9.41
CA LEU A 61 -5.64 16.72 -8.12
C LEU A 61 -4.87 18.04 -8.21
N ALA A 62 -5.49 19.12 -7.77
CA ALA A 62 -4.93 20.47 -7.85
C ALA A 62 -4.25 20.95 -6.56
N LYS A 63 -4.36 20.19 -5.46
CA LYS A 63 -3.75 20.51 -4.17
C LYS A 63 -3.06 19.27 -3.61
N MET A 64 -1.73 19.33 -3.48
CA MET A 64 -0.96 18.23 -2.93
C MET A 64 0.08 18.73 -1.94
N ILE A 65 0.37 17.95 -0.91
CA ILE A 65 1.27 18.29 0.18
C ILE A 65 2.26 17.14 0.37
N SER A 66 3.55 17.43 0.23
CA SER A 66 4.61 16.50 0.59
C SER A 66 5.18 16.89 1.95
N VAL A 67 5.27 15.93 2.86
CA VAL A 67 5.91 16.08 4.17
C VAL A 67 7.28 15.42 4.13
N GLU A 68 8.32 16.14 4.57
CA GLU A 68 9.69 15.65 4.61
C GLU A 68 10.48 16.29 5.76
N ALA A 69 11.12 15.49 6.60
CA ALA A 69 11.92 15.99 7.71
C ALA A 69 13.38 16.21 7.30
N GLU A 70 13.91 15.37 6.40
CA GLU A 70 15.32 15.36 6.02
C GLU A 70 15.63 16.49 5.05
N ASP A 71 16.50 17.41 5.48
CA ASP A 71 16.82 18.63 4.74
C ASP A 71 17.35 18.38 3.32
N VAL A 72 18.21 17.37 3.16
CA VAL A 72 18.77 17.01 1.84
C VAL A 72 17.68 16.51 0.91
N VAL A 73 16.74 15.69 1.40
CA VAL A 73 15.65 15.16 0.58
C VAL A 73 14.66 16.27 0.23
N HIS A 74 14.34 17.16 1.19
CA HIS A 74 13.48 18.32 0.98
C HIS A 74 14.04 19.29 -0.08
N ARG A 75 15.35 19.56 -0.04
CA ARG A 75 16.01 20.37 -1.08
C ARG A 75 15.92 19.70 -2.46
N ARG A 76 16.13 18.39 -2.54
CA ARG A 76 16.00 17.63 -3.80
C ARG A 76 14.57 17.59 -4.33
N GLN A 77 13.58 17.46 -3.44
CA GLN A 77 12.16 17.55 -3.77
C GLN A 77 11.81 18.86 -4.46
N LYS A 78 12.24 19.99 -3.87
CA LYS A 78 12.02 21.33 -4.43
C LYS A 78 12.71 21.51 -5.78
N TRP A 79 13.95 21.02 -5.90
CA TRP A 79 14.70 21.09 -7.15
C TRP A 79 14.05 20.28 -8.27
N ASN A 80 13.59 19.07 -7.96
CA ASN A 80 12.94 18.16 -8.91
C ASN A 80 11.42 18.35 -9.00
N ALA A 81 10.88 19.46 -8.50
CA ALA A 81 9.43 19.67 -8.38
C ALA A 81 8.76 19.54 -9.77
N PRO A 82 7.96 18.49 -10.01
CA PRO A 82 7.46 18.21 -11.36
C PRO A 82 6.25 19.05 -11.76
N ILE A 83 5.50 19.54 -10.76
CA ILE A 83 4.24 20.26 -10.95
C ILE A 83 4.05 21.28 -9.82
N ARG A 84 3.44 22.43 -10.15
CA ARG A 84 3.34 23.59 -9.25
C ARG A 84 2.33 23.41 -8.11
N CYS A 85 1.45 22.41 -8.18
CA CYS A 85 0.42 22.14 -7.18
C CYS A 85 0.92 21.34 -5.96
N ILE A 86 2.21 21.01 -5.88
CA ILE A 86 2.81 20.32 -4.72
C ILE A 86 3.42 21.36 -3.75
N SER A 87 2.93 21.36 -2.51
CA SER A 87 3.52 22.10 -1.41
C SER A 87 4.47 21.21 -0.61
N TYR A 88 5.76 21.51 -0.63
CA TYR A 88 6.79 20.75 0.10
C TYR A 88 7.02 21.33 1.50
N LYS A 89 6.49 20.67 2.53
CA LYS A 89 6.60 21.06 3.94
C LYS A 89 7.80 20.37 4.59
N LYS A 90 8.71 21.16 5.18
CA LYS A 90 9.85 20.66 5.94
C LYS A 90 9.46 20.46 7.40
N CYS A 91 8.97 19.29 7.75
CA CYS A 91 8.54 18.92 9.09
C CYS A 91 8.47 17.39 9.24
N SER A 92 8.40 16.89 10.46
CA SER A 92 8.14 15.46 10.66
C SER A 92 6.70 15.08 10.31
N ALA A 93 6.45 13.79 10.10
CA ALA A 93 5.10 13.27 9.93
C ALA A 93 4.25 13.57 11.17
N ARG A 94 4.82 13.38 12.36
CA ARG A 94 4.19 13.70 13.64
C ARG A 94 3.74 15.16 13.73
N ASP A 95 4.63 16.12 13.46
CA ASP A 95 4.30 17.55 13.50
C ASP A 95 3.17 17.90 12.52
N TYR A 96 3.21 17.31 11.32
CA TYR A 96 2.16 17.51 10.33
C TYR A 96 0.82 16.95 10.82
N ILE A 97 0.80 15.73 11.36
CA ILE A 97 -0.42 15.10 11.86
C ILE A 97 -0.96 15.86 13.08
N ASP A 98 -0.09 16.38 13.96
CA ASP A 98 -0.48 17.23 15.09
C ASP A 98 -1.20 18.51 14.62
N ALA A 99 -0.73 19.13 13.54
CA ALA A 99 -1.34 20.31 12.94
C ALA A 99 -2.52 20.03 11.98
N PHE A 100 -2.76 18.77 11.61
CA PHE A 100 -3.85 18.41 10.70
C PHE A 100 -5.21 18.74 11.30
N ASP A 101 -6.06 19.46 10.55
CA ASP A 101 -7.34 19.99 11.03
C ASP A 101 -8.57 19.29 10.42
N GLY A 102 -8.39 18.40 9.44
CA GLY A 102 -9.48 17.69 8.77
C GLY A 102 -10.44 18.60 7.98
N SER A 103 -10.05 19.84 7.68
CA SER A 103 -10.94 20.83 7.05
C SER A 103 -11.17 20.62 5.55
N SER A 104 -10.25 19.92 4.89
CA SER A 104 -10.28 19.64 3.45
C SER A 104 -10.41 18.14 3.20
N PRO A 105 -11.21 17.69 2.21
CA PRO A 105 -11.25 16.29 1.81
C PRO A 105 -9.84 15.81 1.47
N THR A 106 -9.40 14.70 2.06
CA THR A 106 -7.99 14.30 2.08
C THR A 106 -7.80 12.85 1.64
N ILE A 107 -6.82 12.65 0.76
CA ILE A 107 -6.21 11.34 0.51
C ILE A 107 -4.82 11.39 1.15
N ALA A 108 -4.64 10.69 2.26
CA ALA A 108 -3.36 10.61 2.96
C ALA A 108 -2.68 9.28 2.65
N TRP A 109 -1.43 9.32 2.18
CA TRP A 109 -0.56 8.16 2.05
C TRP A 109 0.67 8.30 2.93
N LEU A 110 0.67 7.59 4.06
CA LEU A 110 1.80 7.48 4.97
C LEU A 110 2.72 6.33 4.51
N ASP A 111 3.72 6.63 3.68
CA ASP A 111 4.64 5.65 3.07
C ASP A 111 5.88 5.40 3.92
N TYR A 112 5.74 4.69 5.05
CA TYR A 112 6.87 4.40 5.93
C TYR A 112 7.68 3.18 5.50
N ALA A 113 8.98 3.21 5.81
CA ALA A 113 9.91 2.11 5.51
C ALA A 113 10.74 1.62 6.70
N GLU A 114 10.73 2.33 7.84
CA GLU A 114 11.59 2.01 8.98
C GLU A 114 11.03 0.85 9.81
N ALA A 115 11.68 -0.32 9.75
CA ALA A 115 11.19 -1.57 10.34
C ALA A 115 11.16 -1.59 11.88
N SER A 116 12.03 -0.83 12.54
CA SER A 116 12.05 -0.71 14.00
C SER A 116 10.85 0.04 14.56
N LYS A 117 10.24 0.94 13.77
CA LYS A 117 9.22 1.89 14.20
C LYS A 117 7.80 1.56 13.74
N VAL A 118 7.53 0.32 13.31
CA VAL A 118 6.20 -0.05 12.78
C VAL A 118 5.08 0.22 13.80
N GLY A 119 5.34 0.02 15.10
CA GLY A 119 4.40 0.39 16.17
C GLY A 119 4.07 1.88 16.19
N ASP A 120 5.09 2.74 16.18
CA ASP A 120 4.94 4.20 16.16
C ASP A 120 4.23 4.67 14.89
N GLN A 121 4.55 4.07 13.74
CA GLN A 121 3.93 4.38 12.44
C GLN A 121 2.43 4.03 12.43
N ILE A 122 2.05 2.92 13.07
CA ILE A 122 0.64 2.54 13.27
C ILE A 122 -0.05 3.53 14.22
N ALA A 123 0.63 3.99 15.29
CA ALA A 123 0.09 4.99 16.20
C ALA A 123 -0.11 6.36 15.52
N GLU A 124 0.82 6.78 14.66
CA GLU A 124 0.67 7.99 13.83
C GLU A 124 -0.53 7.87 12.88
N ALA A 125 -0.74 6.70 12.27
CA ALA A 125 -1.92 6.44 11.45
C ALA A 125 -3.23 6.44 12.26
N GLU A 126 -3.26 5.85 13.46
CA GLU A 126 -4.39 5.93 14.40
C GLU A 126 -4.74 7.40 14.70
N PHE A 127 -3.73 8.20 15.02
CA PHE A 127 -3.92 9.59 15.41
C PHE A 127 -4.36 10.48 14.23
N LEU A 128 -3.83 10.26 13.02
CA LEU A 128 -4.33 10.93 11.82
C LEU A 128 -5.79 10.55 11.55
N LEU A 129 -6.10 9.26 11.62
CA LEU A 129 -7.43 8.74 11.36
C LEU A 129 -8.48 9.27 12.36
N GLN A 130 -8.10 9.58 13.61
CA GLN A 130 -8.96 10.27 14.59
C GLN A 130 -9.33 11.70 14.16
N LYS A 131 -8.59 12.32 13.23
CA LYS A 131 -8.85 13.69 12.74
C LYS A 131 -9.47 13.73 11.34
N MET A 132 -9.43 12.64 10.60
CA MET A 132 -9.98 12.55 9.23
C MET A 132 -11.51 12.70 9.18
N ALA A 133 -11.99 13.40 8.17
CA ALA A 133 -13.41 13.64 7.92
C ALA A 133 -14.07 12.46 7.18
N PRO A 134 -15.42 12.39 7.12
CA PRO A 134 -16.11 11.42 6.28
C PRO A 134 -15.63 11.51 4.83
N TYR A 135 -15.47 10.34 4.20
CA TYR A 135 -14.94 10.12 2.86
C TYR A 135 -13.44 10.36 2.66
N ASP A 136 -12.70 10.77 3.69
CA ASP A 136 -11.24 10.82 3.61
C ASP A 136 -10.66 9.40 3.45
N VAL A 137 -9.60 9.30 2.65
CA VAL A 137 -8.91 8.04 2.34
C VAL A 137 -7.56 8.00 3.03
N LEU A 138 -7.28 6.93 3.76
CA LEU A 138 -5.98 6.66 4.36
C LEU A 138 -5.36 5.44 3.71
N LYS A 139 -4.13 5.60 3.23
CA LYS A 139 -3.23 4.52 2.87
C LYS A 139 -2.02 4.53 3.79
N LEU A 140 -1.74 3.40 4.41
CA LEU A 140 -0.57 3.19 5.25
C LEU A 140 0.34 2.15 4.59
N THR A 141 1.62 2.47 4.45
CA THR A 141 2.66 1.50 4.08
C THR A 141 3.62 1.36 5.25
N VAL A 142 3.90 0.12 5.64
CA VAL A 142 4.84 -0.21 6.72
C VAL A 142 5.72 -1.38 6.33
N ASN A 143 6.86 -1.51 6.99
CA ASN A 143 7.72 -2.67 6.83
C ASN A 143 7.05 -3.89 7.47
N ALA A 144 6.90 -4.97 6.70
CA ALA A 144 6.35 -6.24 7.14
C ALA A 144 7.37 -7.38 6.95
N ASN A 145 8.67 -7.09 7.08
CA ASN A 145 9.70 -8.12 7.04
C ASN A 145 9.85 -8.78 8.42
N HIS A 146 9.56 -10.08 8.49
CA HIS A 146 9.66 -10.89 9.70
C HIS A 146 11.07 -10.95 10.32
N LEU A 147 12.13 -10.72 9.53
CA LEU A 147 13.51 -10.64 10.00
C LEU A 147 13.78 -9.39 10.84
N SER A 148 12.92 -8.37 10.75
CA SER A 148 13.02 -7.18 11.60
C SER A 148 12.75 -7.46 13.09
N LEU A 149 12.21 -8.65 13.41
CA LEU A 149 12.03 -9.13 14.79
C LEU A 149 13.29 -9.81 15.35
N GLY A 150 14.37 -9.91 14.58
CA GLY A 150 15.62 -10.58 14.97
C GLY A 150 15.81 -11.92 14.26
N GLU A 151 16.94 -12.57 14.59
CA GLU A 151 17.37 -13.83 13.98
C GLU A 151 16.36 -14.97 14.17
N ALA A 152 16.23 -15.82 13.15
CA ALA A 152 15.23 -16.89 13.10
C ALA A 152 15.40 -17.97 14.19
N ASN A 153 16.62 -18.14 14.71
CA ASN A 153 16.97 -19.16 15.72
C ASN A 153 16.44 -18.86 17.14
N ASN A 154 15.93 -17.65 17.41
CA ASN A 154 15.48 -17.27 18.75
C ASN A 154 14.02 -16.82 18.75
N LEU A 155 13.11 -17.80 18.69
CA LEU A 155 11.67 -17.59 18.65
C LEU A 155 11.17 -16.71 19.81
N GLN A 156 11.61 -16.99 21.03
CA GLN A 156 11.18 -16.24 22.22
C GLN A 156 11.52 -14.75 22.12
N ARG A 157 12.75 -14.42 21.72
CA ARG A 157 13.17 -13.03 21.53
C ARG A 157 12.36 -12.33 20.44
N ARG A 158 12.00 -13.04 19.37
CA ARG A 158 11.16 -12.49 18.29
C ARG A 158 9.74 -12.21 18.78
N LEU A 159 9.15 -13.11 19.56
CA LEU A 159 7.86 -12.92 20.20
C LEU A 159 7.87 -11.72 21.16
N ASP A 160 8.90 -11.59 22.00
CA ASP A 160 9.02 -10.47 22.93
C ASP A 160 9.18 -9.14 22.19
N ARG A 161 9.97 -9.11 21.11
CA ARG A 161 10.07 -7.93 20.25
C ARG A 161 8.75 -7.59 19.56
N ALA A 162 7.99 -8.59 19.11
CA ALA A 162 6.67 -8.36 18.53
C ALA A 162 5.72 -7.78 19.58
N LYS A 163 5.65 -8.37 20.78
CA LYS A 163 4.85 -7.85 21.90
C LYS A 163 5.19 -6.40 22.23
N HIS A 164 6.48 -6.09 22.35
CA HIS A 164 6.94 -4.74 22.64
C HIS A 164 6.61 -3.75 21.52
N ARG A 165 6.87 -4.13 20.25
CA ARG A 165 6.66 -3.26 19.08
C ARG A 165 5.19 -2.91 18.85
N PHE A 166 4.29 -3.89 18.98
CA PHE A 166 2.88 -3.67 18.69
C PHE A 166 2.07 -3.25 19.91
N GLY A 167 2.47 -3.65 21.12
CA GLY A 167 1.90 -3.16 22.39
C GLY A 167 0.38 -3.07 22.37
N ALA A 168 -0.14 -1.84 22.37
CA ALA A 168 -1.58 -1.53 22.37
C ALA A 168 -2.35 -1.93 21.10
N PHE A 169 -1.65 -2.33 20.04
CA PHE A 169 -2.20 -2.76 18.75
C PHE A 169 -2.25 -4.28 18.60
N LEU A 170 -1.84 -5.05 19.61
CA LEU A 170 -1.99 -6.51 19.57
C LEU A 170 -3.48 -6.88 19.36
N PRO A 171 -3.77 -7.92 18.56
CA PRO A 171 -5.13 -8.44 18.41
C PRO A 171 -5.74 -8.87 19.75
N THR A 172 -7.07 -9.00 19.82
CA THR A 172 -7.76 -9.54 21.01
C THR A 172 -8.26 -10.96 20.72
N PRO A 173 -7.87 -11.99 21.52
CA PRO A 173 -6.94 -11.93 22.65
C PRO A 173 -5.48 -11.67 22.19
N PRO A 174 -4.61 -11.08 23.05
CA PRO A 174 -3.24 -10.68 22.71
C PRO A 174 -2.28 -11.88 22.68
N VAL A 175 -2.64 -12.89 21.89
CA VAL A 175 -1.86 -14.09 21.62
C VAL A 175 -1.15 -13.88 20.28
N ILE A 176 0.16 -14.17 20.26
CA ILE A 176 0.97 -14.18 19.05
C ILE A 176 1.37 -15.62 18.82
N ASP A 177 0.89 -16.23 17.74
CA ASP A 177 1.30 -17.57 17.34
C ASP A 177 2.72 -17.50 16.71
N PRO A 178 3.58 -18.51 16.87
CA PRO A 178 4.82 -18.62 16.10
C PRO A 178 4.65 -18.38 14.59
N ASP A 179 3.53 -18.82 14.01
CA ASP A 179 3.21 -18.63 12.59
C ASP A 179 2.91 -17.16 12.26
N ASP A 180 2.39 -16.37 13.21
CA ASP A 180 2.13 -14.94 13.02
C ASP A 180 3.42 -14.13 12.82
N ILE A 181 4.59 -14.68 13.17
CA ILE A 181 5.88 -14.00 13.06
C ILE A 181 6.81 -14.69 12.07
N ASP A 182 6.34 -15.60 11.24
CA ASP A 182 7.10 -16.13 10.11
C ASP A 182 7.00 -15.22 8.85
N ARG A 183 7.61 -15.62 7.74
CA ARG A 183 7.59 -14.82 6.49
C ARG A 183 6.19 -14.65 5.90
N LYS A 184 5.30 -15.62 6.08
CA LYS A 184 3.95 -15.63 5.49
C LYS A 184 2.92 -14.99 6.42
N GLY A 185 3.01 -15.24 7.73
CA GLY A 185 2.09 -14.73 8.73
C GLY A 185 2.37 -13.30 9.18
N TYR A 186 3.63 -12.85 9.17
CA TYR A 186 3.95 -11.50 9.68
C TYR A 186 3.19 -10.36 8.96
N PRO A 187 3.04 -10.34 7.63
CA PRO A 187 2.18 -9.36 6.97
C PRO A 187 0.72 -9.37 7.44
N ARG A 188 0.14 -10.55 7.70
CA ARG A 188 -1.22 -10.65 8.25
C ARG A 188 -1.29 -10.16 9.68
N PHE A 189 -0.31 -10.49 10.50
CA PHE A 189 -0.22 -10.02 11.87
C PHE A 189 -0.13 -8.49 11.94
N VAL A 190 0.71 -7.88 11.09
CA VAL A 190 0.79 -6.41 10.96
C VAL A 190 -0.54 -5.82 10.49
N LEU A 191 -1.23 -6.46 9.53
CA LEU A 191 -2.55 -6.00 9.07
C LEU A 191 -3.60 -6.04 10.19
N LYS A 192 -3.61 -7.10 11.02
CA LYS A 192 -4.48 -7.16 12.22
C LYS A 192 -4.15 -6.07 13.23
N ALA A 193 -2.86 -5.71 13.39
CA ALA A 193 -2.48 -4.58 14.24
C ALA A 193 -2.98 -3.24 13.70
N ILE A 194 -2.92 -3.03 12.37
CA ILE A 194 -3.51 -1.86 11.70
C ILE A 194 -5.03 -1.85 11.90
N GLU A 195 -5.71 -2.99 11.77
CA GLU A 195 -7.14 -3.10 12.06
C GLU A 195 -7.48 -2.67 13.48
N THR A 196 -6.73 -3.15 14.49
CA THR A 196 -6.90 -2.75 15.89
C THR A 196 -6.77 -1.23 16.05
N ALA A 197 -5.74 -0.64 15.46
CA ALA A 197 -5.53 0.82 15.47
C ALA A 197 -6.71 1.57 14.81
N CYS A 198 -7.19 1.08 13.67
CA CYS A 198 -8.33 1.69 12.97
C CYS A 198 -9.62 1.60 13.79
N LYS A 199 -9.91 0.46 14.42
CA LYS A 199 -11.06 0.28 15.31
C LYS A 199 -11.00 1.21 16.51
N ARG A 200 -9.82 1.37 17.12
CA ARG A 200 -9.59 2.30 18.23
C ARG A 200 -9.81 3.75 17.80
N ALA A 201 -9.27 4.16 16.64
CA ALA A 201 -9.48 5.50 16.09
C ALA A 201 -10.98 5.80 15.82
N MET A 202 -11.73 4.80 15.35
CA MET A 202 -13.17 4.95 15.08
C MET A 202 -14.06 4.86 16.32
N ALA A 203 -13.59 4.26 17.43
CA ALA A 203 -14.37 4.17 18.66
C ALA A 203 -14.81 5.56 19.19
N GLY A 204 -14.00 6.59 18.92
CA GLY A 204 -14.33 7.99 19.25
C GLY A 204 -15.29 8.69 18.27
N LYS A 205 -15.58 8.09 17.10
CA LYS A 205 -16.39 8.69 16.02
C LYS A 205 -17.71 7.94 15.82
N LYS A 206 -18.71 8.27 16.65
CA LYS A 206 -20.05 7.67 16.54
C LYS A 206 -20.59 7.77 15.11
N GLY A 207 -21.20 6.68 14.63
CA GLY A 207 -21.83 6.61 13.31
C GLY A 207 -20.85 6.48 12.13
N HIS A 208 -19.55 6.39 12.36
CA HIS A 208 -18.54 6.24 11.32
C HIS A 208 -17.73 4.96 11.49
N VAL A 209 -17.22 4.45 10.38
CA VAL A 209 -16.32 3.30 10.32
C VAL A 209 -15.18 3.60 9.36
N PHE A 210 -14.03 3.00 9.62
CA PHE A 210 -12.94 2.95 8.65
C PHE A 210 -13.10 1.66 7.84
N GLN A 211 -13.65 1.81 6.64
CA GLN A 211 -13.93 0.71 5.72
C GLN A 211 -12.63 0.36 4.98
N PRO A 212 -12.08 -0.86 5.14
CA PRO A 212 -10.95 -1.31 4.35
C PRO A 212 -11.36 -1.42 2.88
N LEU A 213 -10.43 -1.07 1.99
CA LEU A 213 -10.65 -1.10 0.54
C LEU A 213 -9.70 -2.07 -0.15
N ALA A 214 -8.44 -2.10 0.26
CA ALA A 214 -7.44 -3.01 -0.29
C ALA A 214 -6.25 -3.17 0.66
N ALA A 215 -5.64 -4.36 0.66
CA ALA A 215 -4.37 -4.62 1.32
C ALA A 215 -3.45 -5.42 0.39
N PHE A 216 -2.18 -5.01 0.32
CA PHE A 216 -1.17 -5.65 -0.53
C PHE A 216 0.11 -5.91 0.23
N VAL A 217 0.77 -7.02 -0.09
CA VAL A 217 2.13 -7.31 0.36
C VAL A 217 3.05 -7.39 -0.85
N TYR A 218 4.22 -6.77 -0.78
CA TYR A 218 5.17 -6.77 -1.90
C TYR A 218 6.62 -6.70 -1.42
N SER A 219 7.55 -7.11 -2.27
CA SER A 219 9.00 -7.01 -2.00
C SER A 219 9.74 -6.62 -3.29
N ASP A 220 10.46 -5.48 -3.29
CA ASP A 220 11.39 -5.12 -4.39
C ASP A 220 12.85 -5.36 -4.01
N SER A 221 13.11 -5.73 -2.76
CA SER A 221 14.42 -5.97 -2.19
C SER A 221 14.30 -7.03 -1.10
N MET A 222 15.29 -7.15 -0.22
CA MET A 222 15.21 -8.03 0.96
C MET A 222 14.11 -7.60 1.95
N HIS A 223 13.41 -6.48 1.74
CA HIS A 223 12.36 -5.99 2.62
C HIS A 223 10.97 -6.24 2.03
N GLN A 224 10.16 -6.97 2.80
CA GLN A 224 8.73 -7.13 2.57
C GLN A 224 7.99 -5.93 3.16
N MET A 225 7.06 -5.38 2.38
CA MET A 225 6.26 -4.21 2.70
C MET A 225 4.79 -4.60 2.71
N LEU A 226 4.02 -4.03 3.63
CA LEU A 226 2.56 -4.14 3.66
C LEU A 226 1.96 -2.76 3.39
N THR A 227 0.95 -2.72 2.54
CA THR A 227 0.09 -1.55 2.36
C THR A 227 -1.34 -1.89 2.73
N ALA A 228 -2.00 -1.01 3.49
CA ALA A 228 -3.41 -1.10 3.78
C ALA A 228 -4.06 0.24 3.42
N THR A 229 -5.15 0.20 2.64
CA THR A 229 -5.94 1.37 2.27
C THR A 229 -7.36 1.22 2.75
N GLY A 230 -7.90 2.28 3.33
CA GLY A 230 -9.31 2.36 3.73
C GLY A 230 -9.85 3.77 3.59
N ILE A 231 -11.16 3.91 3.84
CA ILE A 231 -11.90 5.16 3.75
C ILE A 231 -12.81 5.33 4.97
N VAL A 232 -12.92 6.54 5.49
CA VAL A 232 -13.89 6.86 6.54
C VAL A 232 -15.27 6.94 5.91
N LEU A 233 -16.25 6.17 6.39
CA LEU A 233 -17.62 6.20 5.88
C LEU A 233 -18.63 6.30 7.03
N PRO A 234 -19.77 6.97 6.82
CA PRO A 234 -20.94 6.75 7.66
C PRO A 234 -21.36 5.28 7.57
N VAL A 235 -21.64 4.67 8.72
CA VAL A 235 -21.95 3.22 8.82
C VAL A 235 -23.13 2.81 7.91
N ASP A 236 -24.14 3.67 7.79
CA ASP A 236 -25.32 3.44 6.97
C ASP A 236 -25.05 3.57 5.45
N LYS A 237 -23.92 4.13 5.05
CA LYS A 237 -23.53 4.33 3.64
C LYS A 237 -22.54 3.29 3.11
N THR A 238 -21.93 2.48 3.97
CA THR A 238 -20.87 1.54 3.61
C THR A 238 -21.27 0.60 2.46
N SER A 239 -22.40 -0.09 2.57
CA SER A 239 -22.85 -1.06 1.55
C SER A 239 -23.18 -0.37 0.22
N ALA A 240 -23.85 0.79 0.28
CA ALA A 240 -24.17 1.58 -0.91
C ALA A 240 -22.91 2.06 -1.62
N PHE A 241 -21.93 2.57 -0.87
CA PHE A 241 -20.65 3.04 -1.38
C PHE A 241 -19.87 1.92 -2.10
N LEU A 242 -19.74 0.73 -1.48
CA LEU A 242 -19.03 -0.40 -2.09
C LEU A 242 -19.69 -0.87 -3.40
N LYS A 243 -21.03 -0.80 -3.48
CA LYS A 243 -21.80 -1.14 -4.69
C LYS A 243 -21.64 -0.09 -5.79
N GLU A 244 -21.75 1.19 -5.45
CA GLU A 244 -21.66 2.32 -6.38
C GLU A 244 -20.25 2.41 -7.02
N THR A 245 -19.22 2.26 -6.20
CA THR A 245 -17.81 2.26 -6.66
C THR A 245 -17.44 0.97 -7.43
N GLY A 246 -18.22 -0.09 -7.24
CA GLY A 246 -17.97 -1.43 -7.77
C GLY A 246 -16.80 -2.14 -7.09
N LEU A 247 -16.40 -1.69 -5.89
CA LEU A 247 -15.32 -2.31 -5.10
C LEU A 247 -15.71 -3.69 -4.58
N ASN A 248 -17.00 -3.91 -4.29
CA ASN A 248 -17.53 -5.22 -3.90
C ASN A 248 -17.35 -6.33 -4.97
N LYS A 249 -17.04 -5.95 -6.22
CA LYS A 249 -16.78 -6.87 -7.34
C LYS A 249 -15.37 -6.74 -7.89
N TRP A 250 -14.55 -5.88 -7.31
CA TRP A 250 -13.20 -5.65 -7.81
C TRP A 250 -12.27 -6.75 -7.27
N PRO A 251 -11.61 -7.55 -8.14
CA PRO A 251 -10.81 -8.70 -7.67
C PRO A 251 -9.59 -8.35 -6.81
N LEU A 252 -9.21 -7.07 -6.76
CA LEU A 252 -8.10 -6.57 -5.95
C LEU A 252 -8.57 -5.86 -4.66
N ALA A 253 -9.87 -5.92 -4.37
CA ALA A 253 -10.41 -5.34 -3.16
C ALA A 253 -10.23 -6.28 -1.95
N THR A 254 -9.99 -5.69 -0.80
CA THR A 254 -9.96 -6.35 0.50
C THR A 254 -10.94 -5.58 1.40
N THR A 255 -12.24 -5.87 1.28
CA THR A 255 -13.31 -5.08 1.91
C THR A 255 -13.69 -5.55 3.31
N ASP A 256 -13.07 -6.61 3.81
CA ASP A 256 -13.21 -7.06 5.19
C ASP A 256 -11.82 -7.17 5.81
N TRP A 257 -11.72 -6.93 7.10
CA TRP A 257 -10.46 -7.11 7.81
C TRP A 257 -10.19 -8.60 8.13
N GLY A 258 -9.07 -9.13 7.65
CA GLY A 258 -8.20 -10.09 8.34
C GLY A 258 -8.76 -11.34 9.04
N ASN A 259 -9.95 -11.85 8.71
CA ASN A 259 -10.60 -13.00 9.37
C ASN A 259 -10.30 -14.35 8.70
N GLY A 260 -9.18 -14.48 7.99
CA GLY A 260 -8.82 -15.65 7.19
C GLY A 260 -9.50 -15.71 5.81
N VAL A 261 -10.48 -14.84 5.55
CA VAL A 261 -11.10 -14.65 4.22
C VAL A 261 -10.43 -13.50 3.44
N THR A 262 -9.74 -12.59 4.14
CA THR A 262 -9.16 -11.38 3.56
C THR A 262 -7.71 -11.14 3.98
N ASP A 263 -6.83 -11.99 3.46
CA ASP A 263 -5.37 -11.83 3.54
C ASP A 263 -4.89 -10.71 2.59
N PRO A 264 -3.77 -10.01 2.89
CA PRO A 264 -3.21 -9.05 1.95
C PRO A 264 -2.82 -9.76 0.65
N ILE A 265 -3.18 -9.15 -0.48
CA ILE A 265 -2.91 -9.73 -1.79
C ILE A 265 -1.42 -9.54 -2.10
N GLU A 266 -0.73 -10.64 -2.37
CA GLU A 266 0.69 -10.58 -2.77
C GLU A 266 0.86 -10.01 -4.17
N ILE A 267 1.71 -8.98 -4.29
CA ILE A 267 2.24 -8.45 -5.55
C ILE A 267 3.66 -9.01 -5.69
N GLY A 268 3.77 -10.10 -6.46
CA GLY A 268 5.03 -10.77 -6.77
C GLY A 268 5.17 -10.94 -8.27
N ILE A 269 5.64 -9.90 -8.96
CA ILE A 269 5.86 -9.94 -10.41
C ILE A 269 7.18 -10.64 -10.70
N PRO A 270 7.19 -11.69 -11.56
CA PRO A 270 8.43 -12.34 -11.96
C PRO A 270 9.31 -11.41 -12.79
N GLU A 271 10.62 -11.61 -12.71
CA GLU A 271 11.56 -10.97 -13.62
C GLU A 271 11.36 -11.52 -15.03
N MET A 272 11.20 -10.60 -15.99
CA MET A 272 10.95 -10.95 -17.38
C MET A 272 11.60 -9.92 -18.29
N SER A 273 12.13 -10.40 -19.41
CA SER A 273 12.48 -9.56 -20.55
C SER A 273 11.23 -8.92 -21.16
N VAL A 274 11.44 -7.84 -21.92
CA VAL A 274 10.38 -7.17 -22.69
C VAL A 274 9.69 -8.15 -23.65
N ARG A 275 10.45 -9.08 -24.26
CA ARG A 275 9.92 -10.07 -25.20
C ARG A 275 9.00 -11.08 -24.51
N GLU A 276 9.40 -11.62 -23.37
CA GLU A 276 8.58 -12.55 -22.59
C GLU A 276 7.29 -11.90 -22.15
N ARG A 277 7.37 -10.68 -21.64
CA ARG A 277 6.19 -9.91 -21.25
C ARG A 277 5.22 -9.69 -22.42
N LEU A 278 5.71 -9.19 -23.56
CA LEU A 278 4.88 -8.95 -24.74
C LEU A 278 4.22 -10.25 -25.24
N PHE A 279 4.93 -11.37 -25.17
CA PHE A 279 4.37 -12.67 -25.49
C PHE A 279 3.23 -13.07 -24.53
N ILE A 280 3.43 -12.90 -23.22
CA ILE A 280 2.40 -13.21 -22.21
C ILE A 280 1.19 -12.28 -22.38
N ASP A 281 1.42 -10.99 -22.63
CA ASP A 281 0.36 -9.98 -22.79
C ASP A 281 -0.58 -10.29 -23.97
N GLN A 282 -0.06 -10.84 -25.08
CA GLN A 282 -0.86 -11.31 -26.21
C GLN A 282 -1.85 -12.44 -25.84
N LEU A 283 -1.56 -13.17 -24.76
CA LEU A 283 -2.35 -14.30 -24.30
C LEU A 283 -3.37 -13.93 -23.21
N MET A 284 -3.24 -12.73 -22.63
CA MET A 284 -4.14 -12.22 -21.59
C MET A 284 -5.42 -11.58 -22.18
N PRO A 285 -6.53 -11.53 -21.42
CA PRO A 285 -6.77 -12.19 -20.13
C PRO A 285 -7.34 -13.61 -20.28
N LYS A 286 -7.36 -14.19 -21.48
CA LYS A 286 -8.14 -15.42 -21.76
C LYS A 286 -7.39 -16.72 -21.49
N THR A 287 -6.05 -16.71 -21.57
CA THR A 287 -5.25 -17.94 -21.48
C THR A 287 -4.87 -18.25 -20.03
N LYS A 288 -5.07 -19.51 -19.60
CA LYS A 288 -4.66 -20.00 -18.27
C LYS A 288 -3.13 -20.04 -18.14
N SER A 289 -2.60 -19.78 -16.95
CA SER A 289 -1.15 -19.68 -16.71
C SER A 289 -0.36 -20.93 -17.10
N ARG A 290 -0.88 -22.13 -16.80
CA ARG A 290 -0.25 -23.39 -17.25
C ARG A 290 -0.15 -23.50 -18.78
N SER A 291 -1.14 -23.01 -19.52
CA SER A 291 -1.11 -22.98 -20.99
C SER A 291 -0.12 -21.93 -21.52
N VAL A 292 0.02 -20.79 -20.83
CA VAL A 292 1.04 -19.79 -21.15
C VAL A 292 2.44 -20.39 -20.96
N LEU A 293 2.70 -21.00 -19.80
CA LEU A 293 3.99 -21.60 -19.48
C LEU A 293 4.40 -22.67 -20.50
N ARG A 294 3.47 -23.57 -20.87
CA ARG A 294 3.70 -24.57 -21.90
C ARG A 294 4.05 -23.96 -23.27
N ARG A 295 3.44 -22.82 -23.63
CA ARG A 295 3.74 -22.13 -24.90
C ARG A 295 5.08 -21.39 -24.85
N MET A 296 5.51 -20.93 -23.67
CA MET A 296 6.85 -20.34 -23.49
C MET A 296 7.94 -21.40 -23.61
N GLY A 297 7.71 -22.60 -23.05
CA GLY A 297 8.65 -23.72 -23.11
C GLY A 297 9.77 -23.66 -22.07
N PHE A 298 9.71 -22.73 -21.11
CA PHE A 298 10.66 -22.57 -20.01
C PHE A 298 9.98 -21.96 -18.76
N GLY A 299 10.62 -22.07 -17.61
CA GLY A 299 10.14 -21.55 -16.32
C GLY A 299 10.38 -20.04 -16.14
N LEU A 300 9.51 -19.37 -15.39
CA LEU A 300 9.63 -17.95 -15.01
C LEU A 300 10.09 -17.73 -13.56
N ALA A 301 10.25 -18.80 -12.80
CA ALA A 301 10.75 -18.77 -11.44
C ALA A 301 11.66 -19.96 -11.19
N GLU A 302 12.65 -19.78 -10.32
CA GLU A 302 13.55 -20.86 -9.91
C GLU A 302 12.79 -21.99 -9.19
N GLY A 303 13.11 -23.23 -9.56
CA GLY A 303 12.57 -24.44 -8.95
C GLY A 303 11.52 -25.11 -9.83
N THR A 304 10.35 -25.39 -9.24
CA THR A 304 9.32 -26.23 -9.85
C THR A 304 8.46 -25.49 -10.86
N GLU A 305 7.80 -26.24 -11.76
CA GLU A 305 6.79 -25.70 -12.67
C GLU A 305 5.68 -24.96 -11.91
N ASP A 306 5.26 -25.48 -10.75
CA ASP A 306 4.22 -24.85 -9.92
C ASP A 306 4.60 -23.44 -9.46
N ARG A 307 5.88 -23.18 -9.12
CA ARG A 307 6.34 -21.83 -8.80
C ARG A 307 6.25 -20.88 -9.98
N SER A 308 6.55 -21.37 -11.18
CA SER A 308 6.38 -20.58 -12.41
C SER A 308 4.90 -20.31 -12.72
N ILE A 309 4.02 -21.26 -12.40
CA ILE A 309 2.56 -21.07 -12.49
C ILE A 309 2.08 -20.03 -11.48
N GLU A 310 2.51 -20.09 -10.23
CA GLU A 310 2.20 -19.09 -9.19
C GLU A 310 2.65 -17.68 -9.61
N ALA A 311 3.87 -17.56 -10.14
CA ALA A 311 4.40 -16.30 -10.66
C ALA A 311 3.56 -15.76 -11.84
N LEU A 312 3.12 -16.63 -12.75
CA LEU A 312 2.23 -16.26 -13.85
C LEU A 312 0.82 -15.87 -13.37
N GLU A 313 0.27 -16.54 -12.36
CA GLU A 313 -1.02 -16.15 -11.78
C GLU A 313 -0.93 -14.78 -11.09
N SER A 314 0.18 -14.51 -10.41
CA SER A 314 0.50 -13.19 -9.86
C SER A 314 0.58 -12.14 -10.98
N TYR A 315 1.36 -12.40 -12.05
CA TYR A 315 1.43 -11.51 -13.21
C TYR A 315 0.04 -11.28 -13.84
N ARG A 316 -0.71 -12.35 -14.10
CA ARG A 316 -2.07 -12.31 -14.67
C ARG A 316 -3.04 -11.49 -13.82
N ARG A 317 -2.85 -11.43 -12.51
CA ARG A 317 -3.66 -10.59 -11.61
C ARG A 317 -3.38 -9.10 -11.81
N PHE A 318 -2.15 -8.74 -12.16
CA PHE A 318 -1.66 -7.35 -12.22
C PHE A 318 -1.21 -6.89 -13.62
N TYR A 319 -1.41 -7.67 -14.68
CA TYR A 319 -0.86 -7.37 -16.02
C TYR A 319 -1.27 -5.98 -16.56
N ARG A 320 -2.46 -5.49 -16.18
CA ARG A 320 -2.95 -4.15 -16.56
C ARG A 320 -2.28 -3.01 -15.81
N HIS A 321 -1.62 -3.31 -14.70
CA HIS A 321 -0.99 -2.37 -13.77
C HIS A 321 0.53 -2.38 -13.88
N TYR A 322 1.11 -3.28 -14.70
CA TYR A 322 2.56 -3.38 -14.89
C TYR A 322 3.04 -2.28 -15.87
N PRO A 323 3.95 -1.37 -15.47
CA PRO A 323 4.42 -0.29 -16.35
C PRO A 323 5.39 -0.81 -17.43
N TYR A 324 5.39 -0.20 -18.61
CA TYR A 324 6.40 -0.48 -19.64
C TYR A 324 7.65 0.38 -19.36
N PHE A 325 8.72 -0.25 -18.91
CA PHE A 325 10.02 0.40 -18.80
C PHE A 325 10.77 0.28 -20.13
N SER A 326 10.50 1.20 -21.05
CA SER A 326 11.16 1.23 -22.36
C SER A 326 11.84 2.58 -22.57
N LYS A 327 13.07 2.56 -23.11
CA LYS A 327 13.69 3.76 -23.65
C LYS A 327 12.83 4.24 -24.82
N VAL A 328 12.22 5.42 -24.69
CA VAL A 328 11.67 6.11 -25.86
C VAL A 328 12.87 6.71 -26.58
N ILE A 329 13.23 6.15 -27.73
CA ILE A 329 14.15 6.81 -28.67
C ILE A 329 13.30 7.89 -29.34
N VAL A 330 13.45 9.13 -28.89
CA VAL A 330 12.91 10.32 -29.56
C VAL A 330 13.98 10.86 -30.48
#